data_AF-A0A1F3X766-F1
#
_entry.id   AF-A0A1F3X766-F1
#
_cell.length_a   1.000
_cell.length_b   1.000
_cell.length_c   1.000
_cell.angle_alpha   90.00
_cell.angle_beta   90.00
_cell.angle_gamma   90.00
#
_symmetry.space_group_name_H-M   'P 1'
#
loop_
_entity.id
_entity.type
_entity.pdbx_description
1 polymer ?
#
loop_
_entity_poly.entity_id
_entity_poly.type
_entity_poly.pdbx_seq_one_letter_code
_entity_poly.pdbx_strand_id
1 'polypeptide(L)'
;MNAVTIHAPLTPKADTAPHVVKLKVFWKTTQKWKAADIADFRQSVPRIAERLRQEQYWNKDGDIRSNKFTCEDFAIRVLCEYASTKGLPVKLTTGVRTYRNMELYDAGEHDRYASNKYGFSGMVMLTFGAPDMLNLGNTKQVNNDAVMPGDLLAQMNEKNTARHVQVVIQNDGSTIRVIQGNQEYKYPYRVLYWLSKKLGGGKDHSVANPAAQGYEGLPIIGEALYTRNGDKWSYKNLRSGFSSPDFLHQFVGRAWNFMEFNK
;
A
#
# COMPACT_ATOMS: atom_id res chain seq x y z
N MET A 1 11.73 21.93 -5.81
CA MET A 1 11.26 20.95 -6.81
C MET A 1 12.47 20.47 -7.59
N ASN A 2 12.75 19.17 -7.68
CA ASN A 2 13.74 18.66 -8.63
C ASN A 2 13.02 17.74 -9.63
N ALA A 3 12.47 18.33 -10.69
CA ALA A 3 12.08 17.57 -11.87
C ALA A 3 13.37 17.04 -12.51
N VAL A 4 13.41 15.73 -12.80
CA VAL A 4 14.55 15.13 -13.49
C VAL A 4 14.16 14.99 -14.95
N THR A 5 14.80 15.76 -15.82
CA THR A 5 14.72 15.55 -17.26
C THR A 5 15.63 14.39 -17.62
N ILE A 6 15.06 13.32 -18.18
CA ILE A 6 15.85 12.20 -18.72
C ILE A 6 15.84 12.34 -20.24
N HIS A 7 17.00 12.58 -20.84
CA HIS A 7 17.18 12.52 -22.27
C HIS A 7 17.36 11.05 -22.67
N ALA A 8 16.26 10.37 -22.99
CA ALA A 8 16.30 9.06 -23.61
C ALA A 8 16.25 9.26 -25.13
N PRO A 9 17.11 8.59 -25.93
CA PRO A 9 17.00 8.59 -27.39
C PRO A 9 15.81 7.72 -27.78
N LEU A 10 14.61 8.24 -27.58
CA LEU A 10 13.34 7.65 -28.04
C LEU A 10 13.06 7.98 -29.52
N THR A 11 13.95 8.74 -30.14
CA THR A 11 13.85 9.20 -31.53
C THR A 11 15.03 8.68 -32.36
N PRO A 12 14.79 8.29 -33.63
CA PRO A 12 15.86 8.00 -34.58
C PRO A 12 16.85 9.18 -34.68
N LYS A 13 18.14 8.88 -34.90
CA LYS A 13 19.24 9.87 -34.97
C LYS A 13 19.02 11.02 -35.98
N ALA A 14 18.11 10.84 -36.94
CA ALA A 14 17.75 11.82 -37.97
C ALA A 14 16.69 12.85 -37.52
N ASP A 15 16.03 12.63 -36.39
CA ASP A 15 15.02 13.56 -35.87
C ASP A 15 15.70 14.72 -35.13
N THR A 16 15.58 15.94 -35.67
CA THR A 16 16.15 17.16 -35.11
C THR A 16 15.28 17.79 -34.02
N ALA A 17 14.11 17.23 -33.74
CA ALA A 17 13.20 17.64 -32.66
C ALA A 17 13.13 16.51 -31.60
N PRO A 18 14.03 16.48 -30.61
CA PRO A 18 14.06 15.40 -29.63
C PRO A 18 12.74 15.35 -28.85
N HIS A 19 12.12 14.16 -28.77
CA HIS A 19 10.96 13.96 -27.93
C HIS A 19 11.37 14.01 -26.44
N VAL A 20 11.07 15.12 -25.77
CA VAL A 20 11.41 15.31 -24.35
C VAL A 20 10.30 14.73 -23.49
N VAL A 21 10.59 13.62 -22.81
CA VAL A 21 9.68 13.05 -21.82
C VAL A 21 9.98 13.64 -20.45
N LYS A 22 8.98 14.30 -19.85
CA LYS A 22 9.04 14.74 -18.47
C LYS A 22 8.50 13.63 -17.57
N LEU A 23 9.25 13.28 -16.53
CA LEU A 23 8.85 12.25 -15.56
C LEU A 23 8.61 12.87 -14.17
N LYS A 24 7.57 12.39 -13.50
CA LYS A 24 7.46 12.48 -12.04
C LYS A 24 8.30 11.35 -11.45
N VAL A 25 9.33 11.71 -10.67
CA VAL A 25 10.23 10.75 -10.03
C VAL A 25 10.06 10.87 -8.52
N PHE A 26 9.41 9.89 -7.90
CA PHE A 26 9.28 9.83 -6.44
C PHE A 26 10.53 9.26 -5.78
N TRP A 27 11.13 8.25 -6.41
CA TRP A 27 12.51 7.83 -6.21
C TRP A 27 13.01 7.18 -7.49
N LYS A 28 14.32 7.24 -7.73
CA LYS A 28 14.92 6.64 -8.93
C LYS A 28 14.91 5.12 -8.81
N THR A 29 14.45 4.44 -9.84
CA THR A 29 14.66 2.99 -9.99
C THR A 29 16.10 2.77 -10.46
N THR A 30 16.91 2.11 -9.65
CA THR A 30 18.32 1.81 -9.94
C THR A 30 18.59 0.31 -10.11
N GLN A 31 17.66 -0.53 -9.68
CA GLN A 31 17.74 -1.99 -9.83
C GLN A 31 16.34 -2.60 -9.87
N LYS A 32 16.27 -3.88 -10.26
CA LYS A 32 15.04 -4.68 -10.29
C LYS A 32 14.98 -5.58 -9.05
N TRP A 33 13.78 -5.91 -8.61
CA TRP A 33 13.56 -6.91 -7.56
C TRP A 33 14.16 -8.25 -7.96
N LYS A 34 14.97 -8.81 -7.07
CA LYS A 34 15.48 -10.19 -7.10
C LYS A 34 15.13 -10.91 -5.80
N ALA A 35 15.32 -12.23 -5.77
CA ALA A 35 15.03 -13.06 -4.61
C ALA A 35 15.70 -12.54 -3.32
N ALA A 36 16.94 -12.04 -3.40
CA ALA A 36 17.65 -11.47 -2.27
C ALA A 36 16.96 -10.22 -1.69
N ASP A 37 16.44 -9.33 -2.54
CA ASP A 37 15.72 -8.13 -2.08
C ASP A 37 14.36 -8.50 -1.47
N ILE A 38 13.71 -9.54 -1.99
CA ILE A 38 12.45 -10.05 -1.42
C ILE A 38 12.70 -10.65 -0.03
N ALA A 39 13.80 -11.39 0.14
CA ALA A 39 14.19 -11.93 1.45
C ALA A 39 14.52 -10.81 2.45
N ASP A 40 15.32 -9.82 2.03
CA ASP A 40 15.68 -8.66 2.86
C ASP A 40 14.46 -7.77 3.18
N PHE A 41 13.51 -7.62 2.25
CA PHE A 41 12.22 -6.98 2.50
C PHE A 41 11.48 -7.68 3.63
N ARG A 42 11.28 -9.00 3.51
CA ARG A 42 10.57 -9.81 4.52
C ARG A 42 11.23 -9.68 5.90
N GLN A 43 12.55 -9.77 5.96
CA GLN A 43 13.31 -9.58 7.20
C GLN A 43 13.16 -8.17 7.79
N SER A 44 13.01 -7.16 6.93
CA SER A 44 12.89 -5.76 7.34
C SER A 44 11.48 -5.36 7.79
N VAL A 45 10.44 -6.08 7.34
CA VAL A 45 9.03 -5.74 7.60
C VAL A 45 8.71 -5.53 9.08
N PRO A 46 9.09 -6.43 10.03
CA PRO A 46 8.73 -6.23 11.44
C PRO A 46 9.21 -4.89 11.99
N ARG A 47 10.46 -4.52 11.66
CA ARG A 47 11.07 -3.25 12.10
C ARG A 47 10.45 -2.04 11.41
N ILE A 48 10.17 -2.13 10.11
CA ILE A 48 9.52 -1.05 9.36
C ILE A 48 8.11 -0.80 9.90
N ALA A 49 7.35 -1.89 10.06
CA ALA A 49 5.97 -1.86 10.51
C ALA A 49 5.86 -1.28 11.93
N GLU A 50 6.74 -1.70 12.85
CA GLU A 50 6.74 -1.17 14.22
C GLU A 50 7.12 0.31 14.28
N ARG A 51 8.13 0.73 13.51
CA ARG A 51 8.48 2.15 13.40
C ARG A 51 7.31 2.98 12.88
N LEU A 52 6.69 2.55 11.78
CA LEU A 52 5.55 3.25 11.17
C LEU A 52 4.34 3.31 12.11
N ARG A 53 4.10 2.24 12.89
CA ARG A 53 3.04 2.20 13.91
C ARG A 53 3.24 3.23 15.01
N GLN A 54 4.49 3.53 15.37
CA GLN A 54 4.84 4.49 16.43
C GLN A 54 5.10 5.91 15.92
N GLU A 55 5.32 6.10 14.61
CA GLU A 55 5.65 7.39 14.03
C GLU A 55 4.49 8.38 14.24
N GLN A 56 4.81 9.63 14.60
CA GLN A 56 3.80 10.67 14.83
C GLN A 56 3.52 11.51 13.57
N TYR A 57 4.48 11.55 12.65
CA TYR A 57 4.48 12.41 11.49
C TYR A 57 4.21 11.62 10.22
N TRP A 58 3.24 12.08 9.42
CA TRP A 58 2.89 11.43 8.17
C TRP A 58 3.96 11.65 7.08
N ASN A 59 4.53 12.85 7.03
CA ASN A 59 5.59 13.30 6.13
C ASN A 59 6.72 13.99 6.92
N LYS A 60 7.89 14.16 6.29
CA LYS A 60 9.03 14.88 6.91
C LYS A 60 8.85 16.40 6.99
N ASP A 61 7.68 16.89 6.58
CA ASP A 61 7.35 18.32 6.56
C ASP A 61 6.67 18.76 7.87
N GLY A 62 6.67 17.90 8.89
CA GLY A 62 6.17 18.23 10.23
C GLY A 62 4.65 18.16 10.35
N ASP A 63 3.94 17.51 9.42
CA ASP A 63 2.49 17.33 9.53
C ASP A 63 2.16 16.27 10.61
N ILE A 64 1.70 16.76 11.78
CA ILE A 64 1.36 15.98 13.00
C ILE A 64 -0.08 15.41 12.92
N ARG A 65 -0.67 15.32 11.72
CA ARG A 65 -1.95 14.62 11.59
C ARG A 65 -1.71 13.16 11.96
N SER A 66 -2.15 12.81 13.17
CA SER A 66 -2.15 11.48 13.80
C SER A 66 -2.02 10.39 12.74
N ASN A 67 -1.02 9.50 12.82
CA ASN A 67 -0.74 8.43 11.86
C ASN A 67 -1.97 7.54 11.59
N LYS A 68 -2.83 8.05 10.73
CA LYS A 68 -4.11 7.51 10.30
C LYS A 68 -3.83 6.82 8.99
N PHE A 69 -3.89 5.51 8.99
CA PHE A 69 -3.80 4.72 7.76
C PHE A 69 -5.05 3.86 7.70
N THR A 70 -5.64 3.74 6.52
CA THR A 70 -6.44 2.54 6.27
C THR A 70 -5.53 1.30 6.23
N CYS A 71 -6.09 0.10 6.18
CA CYS A 71 -5.25 -1.08 6.36
C CYS A 71 -4.36 -1.36 5.14
N GLU A 72 -4.88 -1.05 3.94
CA GLU A 72 -4.15 -1.07 2.67
C GLU A 72 -3.07 0.01 2.60
N ASP A 73 -3.34 1.17 3.15
CA ASP A 73 -2.42 2.30 3.21
C ASP A 73 -1.15 1.96 3.99
N PHE A 74 -1.31 1.28 5.12
CA PHE A 74 -0.19 0.81 5.91
C PHE A 74 0.67 -0.18 5.14
N ALA A 75 0.04 -1.14 4.47
CA ALA A 75 0.72 -2.13 3.64
C ALA A 75 1.54 -1.45 2.51
N ILE A 76 0.94 -0.48 1.82
CA ILE A 76 1.61 0.32 0.78
C ILE A 76 2.79 1.09 1.39
N ARG A 77 2.61 1.70 2.57
CA ARG A 77 3.70 2.46 3.21
C ARG A 77 4.86 1.56 3.60
N VAL A 78 4.62 0.36 4.13
CA VAL A 78 5.67 -0.63 4.44
C VAL A 78 6.46 -0.99 3.17
N LEU A 79 5.77 -1.26 2.06
CA LEU A 79 6.40 -1.55 0.77
C LEU A 79 7.26 -0.37 0.27
N CYS A 80 6.70 0.83 0.26
CA CYS A 80 7.37 2.05 -0.23
C CYS A 80 8.58 2.45 0.62
N GLU A 81 8.50 2.27 1.95
CA GLU A 81 9.63 2.51 2.86
C GLU A 81 10.84 1.66 2.48
N TYR A 82 10.64 0.37 2.27
CA TYR A 82 11.73 -0.50 1.85
C TYR A 82 12.20 -0.18 0.43
N ALA A 83 11.28 -0.21 -0.54
CA ALA A 83 11.61 -0.11 -1.97
C ALA A 83 12.36 1.17 -2.32
N SER A 84 11.94 2.31 -1.75
CA SER A 84 12.58 3.60 -2.01
C SER A 84 14.02 3.69 -1.53
N THR A 85 14.37 3.03 -0.42
CA THR A 85 15.76 3.03 0.11
C THR A 85 16.70 2.17 -0.71
N LYS A 86 16.16 1.23 -1.50
CA LYS A 86 16.92 0.30 -2.34
C LYS A 86 16.85 0.66 -3.83
N GLY A 87 16.12 1.73 -4.20
CA GLY A 87 15.90 2.09 -5.61
C GLY A 87 15.16 1.01 -6.40
N LEU A 88 14.25 0.28 -5.74
CA LEU A 88 13.43 -0.77 -6.35
C LEU A 88 12.14 -0.18 -6.94
N PRO A 89 11.66 -0.71 -8.08
CA PRO A 89 10.43 -0.21 -8.69
C PRO A 89 9.21 -0.63 -7.87
N VAL A 90 8.19 0.20 -7.86
CA VAL A 90 6.86 -0.16 -7.36
C VAL A 90 5.85 0.17 -8.44
N LYS A 91 4.97 -0.80 -8.74
CA LYS A 91 3.91 -0.68 -9.72
C LYS A 91 2.60 -1.17 -9.11
N LEU A 92 1.65 -0.28 -8.89
CA LEU A 92 0.38 -0.59 -8.24
C LEU A 92 -0.79 -0.23 -9.15
N THR A 93 -1.66 -1.18 -9.43
CA THR A 93 -2.77 -1.04 -10.39
C THR A 93 -4.10 -1.12 -9.67
N THR A 94 -4.92 -0.10 -9.86
CA THR A 94 -6.33 -0.10 -9.45
C THR A 94 -7.22 -0.45 -10.64
N GLY A 95 -8.53 -0.51 -10.45
CA GLY A 95 -9.48 -0.68 -11.55
C GLY A 95 -9.45 0.42 -12.63
N VAL A 96 -8.75 1.54 -12.39
CA VAL A 96 -8.76 2.71 -13.31
C VAL A 96 -7.38 3.22 -13.72
N ARG A 97 -6.31 2.88 -13.00
CA ARG A 97 -4.96 3.40 -13.26
C ARG A 97 -3.87 2.48 -12.73
N THR A 98 -2.71 2.49 -13.37
CA THR A 98 -1.46 1.97 -12.81
C THR A 98 -0.55 3.11 -12.38
N TYR A 99 -0.17 3.10 -11.10
CA TYR A 99 0.81 3.98 -10.50
C TYR A 99 2.21 3.38 -10.54
N ARG A 100 3.23 4.22 -10.77
CA ARG A 100 4.65 3.81 -10.73
C ARG A 100 5.47 4.81 -9.94
N ASN A 101 6.54 4.37 -9.30
CA ASN A 101 7.44 5.29 -8.60
C ASN A 101 8.14 6.30 -9.54
N MET A 102 8.15 6.00 -10.85
CA MET A 102 8.51 6.90 -11.94
C MET A 102 7.40 6.88 -12.99
N GLU A 103 6.72 8.01 -13.21
CA GLU A 103 5.57 8.13 -14.13
C GLU A 103 5.76 9.26 -15.13
N LEU A 104 5.06 9.16 -16.27
CA LEU A 104 4.90 10.30 -17.18
C LEU A 104 4.27 11.45 -16.40
N TYR A 105 4.90 12.61 -16.47
CA TYR A 105 4.46 13.76 -15.70
C TYR A 105 3.19 14.36 -16.31
N ASP A 106 2.18 14.44 -15.46
CA ASP A 106 0.96 15.21 -15.62
C ASP A 106 0.81 16.21 -14.45
N ALA A 107 0.60 17.48 -14.73
CA ALA A 107 0.53 18.53 -13.70
C ALA A 107 -0.69 18.36 -12.77
N GLY A 108 -1.86 18.02 -13.33
CA GLY A 108 -3.10 17.86 -12.56
C GLY A 108 -3.07 16.67 -11.59
N GLU A 109 -2.27 15.66 -11.92
CA GLU A 109 -2.07 14.49 -11.09
C GLU A 109 -0.90 14.61 -10.11
N HIS A 110 0.23 15.22 -10.50
CA HIS A 110 1.48 15.07 -9.76
C HIS A 110 1.94 16.29 -8.96
N ASP A 111 1.47 17.51 -9.25
CA ASP A 111 2.03 18.73 -8.62
C ASP A 111 1.76 18.84 -7.13
N ARG A 112 0.65 18.26 -6.67
CA ARG A 112 0.27 18.25 -5.25
C ARG A 112 1.11 17.29 -4.40
N TYR A 113 1.89 16.39 -5.00
CA TYR A 113 2.62 15.36 -4.29
C TYR A 113 4.12 15.65 -4.28
N ALA A 114 4.77 15.53 -3.13
CA ALA A 114 6.23 15.65 -3.04
C ALA A 114 6.93 14.54 -3.86
N SER A 115 8.09 14.85 -4.44
CA SER A 115 8.92 13.88 -5.18
C SER A 115 9.74 13.01 -4.22
N ASN A 116 9.05 12.23 -3.38
CA ASN A 116 9.61 11.30 -2.41
C ASN A 116 8.64 10.14 -2.15
N LYS A 117 9.04 9.14 -1.36
CA LYS A 117 8.19 7.99 -0.99
C LYS A 117 6.84 8.37 -0.36
N TYR A 118 6.80 9.49 0.37
CA TYR A 118 5.59 9.98 1.03
C TYR A 118 4.58 10.48 0.00
N GLY A 119 5.04 11.26 -0.98
CA GLY A 119 4.20 11.74 -2.08
C GLY A 119 3.70 10.62 -2.98
N PHE A 120 4.53 9.60 -3.27
CA PHE A 120 4.06 8.43 -4.02
C PHE A 120 2.97 7.68 -3.27
N SER A 121 3.22 7.40 -1.97
CA SER A 121 2.24 6.71 -1.13
C SER A 121 0.93 7.50 -1.13
N GLY A 122 0.97 8.79 -0.80
CA GLY A 122 -0.24 9.64 -0.78
C GLY A 122 -0.98 9.73 -2.12
N MET A 123 -0.28 9.62 -3.25
CA MET A 123 -0.89 9.57 -4.57
C MET A 123 -1.63 8.25 -4.82
N VAL A 124 -1.00 7.12 -4.50
CA VAL A 124 -1.61 5.79 -4.67
C VAL A 124 -2.83 5.63 -3.76
N MET A 125 -2.68 6.01 -2.49
CA MET A 125 -3.67 5.84 -1.43
C MET A 125 -4.99 6.58 -1.71
N LEU A 126 -4.98 7.60 -2.58
CA LEU A 126 -6.19 8.31 -2.95
C LEU A 126 -7.23 7.43 -3.64
N THR A 127 -6.80 6.39 -4.37
CA THR A 127 -7.72 5.52 -5.12
C THR A 127 -7.54 4.03 -4.88
N PHE A 128 -6.43 3.62 -4.25
CA PHE A 128 -6.15 2.23 -3.95
C PHE A 128 -6.94 1.75 -2.73
N GLY A 129 -7.72 0.70 -2.89
CA GLY A 129 -8.49 0.09 -1.80
C GLY A 129 -8.12 -1.37 -1.55
N ALA A 130 -8.69 -1.96 -0.48
CA ALA A 130 -8.55 -3.38 -0.18
C ALA A 130 -8.85 -4.31 -1.40
N PRO A 131 -9.88 -4.06 -2.25
CA PRO A 131 -10.11 -4.89 -3.45
C PRO A 131 -8.94 -4.89 -4.44
N ASP A 132 -8.22 -3.78 -4.58
CA ASP A 132 -7.09 -3.67 -5.51
C ASP A 132 -5.92 -4.54 -5.07
N MET A 133 -5.84 -4.94 -3.79
CA MET A 133 -4.86 -5.94 -3.35
C MET A 133 -5.05 -7.27 -4.06
N LEU A 134 -6.26 -7.62 -4.51
CA LEU A 134 -6.53 -8.87 -5.19
C LEU A 134 -6.10 -8.87 -6.67
N ASN A 135 -5.78 -7.68 -7.23
CA ASN A 135 -5.27 -7.57 -8.59
C ASN A 135 -3.97 -8.39 -8.74
N LEU A 136 -3.93 -9.28 -9.74
CA LEU A 136 -2.78 -10.17 -9.99
C LEU A 136 -1.50 -9.41 -10.33
N GLY A 137 -1.63 -8.17 -10.79
CA GLY A 137 -0.51 -7.26 -10.99
C GLY A 137 0.11 -6.73 -9.70
N ASN A 138 -0.67 -6.67 -8.62
CA ASN A 138 -0.24 -6.14 -7.32
C ASN A 138 0.25 -7.24 -6.40
N THR A 139 -0.50 -8.34 -6.30
CA THR A 139 -0.19 -9.46 -5.42
C THR A 139 -0.52 -10.79 -6.08
N LYS A 140 0.01 -11.87 -5.53
CA LYS A 140 -0.31 -13.26 -5.87
C LYS A 140 -0.82 -13.99 -4.65
N GLN A 141 -1.69 -14.98 -4.85
CA GLN A 141 -2.20 -15.80 -3.76
C GLN A 141 -1.09 -16.67 -3.15
N VAL A 142 -1.13 -16.83 -1.84
CA VAL A 142 -0.29 -17.77 -1.08
C VAL A 142 -1.16 -18.53 -0.08
N ASN A 143 -0.66 -19.68 0.41
CA ASN A 143 -1.34 -20.41 1.46
C ASN A 143 -1.34 -19.58 2.76
N ASN A 144 -2.50 -19.47 3.41
CA ASN A 144 -2.66 -18.77 4.69
C ASN A 144 -1.69 -19.29 5.77
N ASP A 145 -1.41 -20.58 5.79
CA ASP A 145 -0.49 -21.18 6.78
C ASP A 145 0.98 -20.84 6.51
N ALA A 146 1.29 -20.48 5.26
CA ALA A 146 2.65 -20.22 4.78
C ALA A 146 2.92 -18.74 4.50
N VAL A 147 2.06 -17.83 4.99
CA VAL A 147 2.29 -16.40 4.87
C VAL A 147 3.59 -15.99 5.57
N MET A 148 4.31 -15.06 4.98
CA MET A 148 5.57 -14.54 5.52
C MET A 148 5.43 -13.06 5.89
N PRO A 149 6.35 -12.51 6.71
CA PRO A 149 6.38 -11.09 7.00
C PRO A 149 6.34 -10.24 5.71
N GLY A 150 5.41 -9.29 5.63
CA GLY A 150 5.17 -8.44 4.47
C GLY A 150 4.12 -8.97 3.49
N ASP A 151 3.72 -10.23 3.62
CA ASP A 151 2.50 -10.74 2.99
C ASP A 151 1.27 -10.16 3.70
N LEU A 152 0.12 -10.30 3.06
CA LEU A 152 -1.14 -9.71 3.44
C LEU A 152 -2.19 -10.81 3.69
N LEU A 153 -3.01 -10.65 4.71
CA LEU A 153 -4.25 -11.40 4.87
C LEU A 153 -5.40 -10.49 4.43
N ALA A 154 -6.03 -10.80 3.29
CA ALA A 154 -7.16 -10.06 2.76
C ALA A 154 -8.47 -10.72 3.20
N GLN A 155 -9.28 -10.02 4.00
CA GLN A 155 -10.59 -10.52 4.43
C GLN A 155 -11.58 -10.43 3.28
N MET A 156 -12.17 -11.57 2.92
CA MET A 156 -13.11 -11.67 1.82
C MET A 156 -14.55 -11.41 2.30
N ASN A 157 -15.39 -10.89 1.42
CA ASN A 157 -16.84 -10.91 1.59
C ASN A 157 -17.49 -11.96 0.69
N GLU A 158 -18.81 -12.10 0.78
CA GLU A 158 -19.61 -13.05 0.00
C GLU A 158 -19.52 -12.85 -1.53
N LYS A 159 -19.11 -11.66 -1.98
CA LYS A 159 -18.93 -11.32 -3.40
C LYS A 159 -17.50 -11.55 -3.89
N ASN A 160 -16.66 -12.24 -3.11
CA ASN A 160 -15.24 -12.45 -3.38
C ASN A 160 -14.45 -11.16 -3.57
N THR A 161 -14.81 -10.08 -2.86
CA THR A 161 -14.01 -8.86 -2.81
C THR A 161 -13.40 -8.64 -1.43
N ALA A 162 -12.16 -8.15 -1.41
CA ALA A 162 -11.47 -7.86 -0.17
C ALA A 162 -12.06 -6.58 0.46
N ARG A 163 -12.45 -6.67 1.74
CA ARG A 163 -12.98 -5.53 2.51
C ARG A 163 -12.01 -5.00 3.56
N HIS A 164 -11.03 -5.81 3.93
CA HIS A 164 -10.02 -5.49 4.95
C HIS A 164 -8.73 -6.20 4.62
N VAL A 165 -7.61 -5.65 5.09
CA VAL A 165 -6.28 -6.23 4.90
C VAL A 165 -5.54 -6.20 6.23
N GLN A 166 -4.71 -7.20 6.49
CA GLN A 166 -3.80 -7.20 7.63
C GLN A 166 -2.40 -7.49 7.12
N VAL A 167 -1.39 -6.79 7.63
CA VAL A 167 0.01 -7.00 7.25
C VAL A 167 0.60 -8.04 8.20
N VAL A 168 1.12 -9.13 7.66
CA VAL A 168 1.83 -10.14 8.43
C VAL A 168 3.18 -9.56 8.84
N ILE A 169 3.50 -9.64 10.12
CA ILE A 169 4.81 -9.22 10.66
C ILE A 169 5.61 -10.41 11.20
N GLN A 170 4.97 -11.54 11.51
CA GLN A 170 5.66 -12.75 11.95
C GLN A 170 4.78 -13.97 11.65
N ASN A 171 5.41 -15.09 11.29
CA ASN A 171 4.78 -16.41 11.25
C ASN A 171 5.83 -17.45 11.67
N ASP A 172 5.53 -18.24 12.70
CA ASP A 172 6.39 -19.34 13.18
C ASP A 172 5.79 -20.74 12.96
N GLY A 173 4.67 -20.83 12.23
CA GLY A 173 3.94 -22.06 11.96
C GLY A 173 2.89 -22.44 13.02
N SER A 174 2.95 -21.83 14.21
CA SER A 174 1.96 -21.98 15.28
C SER A 174 1.24 -20.68 15.60
N THR A 175 1.88 -19.55 15.31
CA THR A 175 1.37 -18.20 15.54
C THR A 175 1.65 -17.31 14.34
N ILE A 176 0.64 -16.57 13.90
CA ILE A 176 0.78 -15.49 12.91
C ILE A 176 0.49 -14.17 13.63
N ARG A 177 1.46 -13.26 13.60
CA ARG A 177 1.30 -11.90 14.13
C ARG A 177 1.03 -10.94 12.99
N VAL A 178 0.04 -10.08 13.18
CA VAL A 178 -0.35 -9.09 12.18
C VAL A 178 -0.51 -7.71 12.77
N ILE A 179 -0.28 -6.70 11.94
CA ILE A 179 -0.67 -5.32 12.22
C ILE A 179 -1.82 -4.92 11.29
N GLN A 180 -2.80 -4.21 11.85
CA GLN A 180 -3.97 -3.74 11.14
C GLN A 180 -4.45 -2.37 11.65
N GLY A 181 -5.15 -1.64 10.79
CA GLY A 181 -5.95 -0.48 11.19
C GLY A 181 -7.19 -0.89 11.99
N ASN A 182 -7.79 0.05 12.71
CA ASN A 182 -9.00 -0.22 13.49
C ASN A 182 -10.16 -0.61 12.55
N GLN A 183 -10.88 -1.69 12.87
CA GLN A 183 -12.00 -2.22 12.07
C GLN A 183 -13.34 -1.52 12.33
N GLU A 184 -13.40 -0.58 13.25
CA GLU A 184 -14.64 0.12 13.55
C GLU A 184 -14.93 1.22 12.52
N TYR A 185 -15.52 0.86 11.37
CA TYR A 185 -16.61 1.66 10.80
C TYR A 185 -17.47 0.86 9.81
N LYS A 186 -18.77 0.73 10.16
CA LYS A 186 -19.88 0.56 9.22
C LYS A 186 -19.96 1.84 8.39
N TYR A 187 -19.78 1.86 7.06
CA TYR A 187 -20.48 2.74 6.08
C TYR A 187 -19.78 2.72 4.69
N PRO A 188 -20.53 2.75 3.56
CA PRO A 188 -20.01 2.63 2.19
C PRO A 188 -19.61 3.99 1.57
N TYR A 189 -18.85 4.83 2.29
CA TYR A 189 -18.55 6.21 1.88
C TYR A 189 -17.66 6.31 0.62
N ARG A 190 -16.82 5.30 0.36
CA ARG A 190 -15.97 5.25 -0.86
C ARG A 190 -16.76 5.03 -2.15
N VAL A 191 -17.95 4.44 -2.08
CA VAL A 191 -18.87 4.32 -3.23
C VAL A 191 -19.50 5.67 -3.57
N LEU A 192 -19.83 6.47 -2.55
CA LEU A 192 -20.29 7.86 -2.71
C LEU A 192 -19.19 8.77 -3.27
N TYR A 193 -17.92 8.56 -2.89
CA TYR A 193 -16.74 9.22 -3.48
C TYR A 193 -16.57 8.94 -4.98
N TRP A 194 -16.78 7.69 -5.42
CA TRP A 194 -16.72 7.35 -6.84
C TRP A 194 -17.85 8.03 -7.63
N LEU A 195 -19.07 8.08 -7.07
CA LEU A 195 -20.22 8.75 -7.68
C LEU A 195 -20.01 10.28 -7.78
N SER A 196 -19.46 10.93 -6.74
CA SER A 196 -19.22 12.37 -6.75
C SER A 196 -18.12 12.80 -7.73
N LYS A 197 -17.09 11.95 -7.93
CA LYS A 197 -16.06 12.15 -8.97
C LYS A 197 -16.63 12.09 -10.39
N LYS A 198 -17.63 11.23 -10.62
CA LYS A 198 -18.31 11.10 -11.92
C LYS A 198 -19.28 12.25 -12.21
N LEU A 199 -19.73 12.96 -11.16
CA LEU A 199 -20.70 14.07 -11.22
C LEU A 199 -20.05 15.46 -11.11
N GLY A 200 -18.72 15.58 -11.22
CA GLY A 200 -18.04 16.89 -11.30
C GLY A 200 -17.93 17.66 -9.97
N GLY A 201 -18.08 16.99 -8.82
CA GLY A 201 -17.96 17.62 -7.49
C GLY A 201 -16.55 18.15 -7.21
N GLY A 202 -16.46 19.44 -6.89
CA GLY A 202 -15.25 20.28 -6.91
C GLY A 202 -14.07 19.89 -6.02
N LYS A 203 -12.96 20.56 -6.28
CA LYS A 203 -11.61 20.39 -5.74
C LYS A 203 -11.53 20.70 -4.23
N ASP A 204 -11.89 19.77 -3.36
CA ASP A 204 -11.29 19.58 -2.02
C ASP A 204 -12.09 18.51 -1.25
N HIS A 205 -11.66 17.25 -1.37
CA HIS A 205 -12.37 16.11 -0.77
C HIS A 205 -11.54 15.53 0.36
N SER A 206 -11.85 15.97 1.58
CA SER A 206 -10.96 15.89 2.72
C SER A 206 -10.82 14.50 3.35
N VAL A 207 -11.74 13.58 3.03
CA VAL A 207 -11.93 12.29 3.72
C VAL A 207 -11.12 11.12 3.17
N ALA A 208 -10.80 11.13 1.86
CA ALA A 208 -10.00 10.08 1.19
C ALA A 208 -8.60 10.56 0.81
N ASN A 209 -8.32 11.85 0.97
CA ASN A 209 -7.00 12.42 0.77
C ASN A 209 -6.24 12.39 2.11
N PRO A 210 -5.17 11.58 2.25
CA PRO A 210 -4.37 11.54 3.47
C PRO A 210 -3.79 12.92 3.84
N ALA A 211 -3.66 13.83 2.87
CA ALA A 211 -3.16 15.19 3.06
C ALA A 211 -4.24 16.22 3.41
N ALA A 212 -5.51 15.83 3.60
CA ALA A 212 -6.59 16.77 3.92
C ALA A 212 -7.09 16.65 5.38
N GLN A 213 -7.65 17.74 5.90
CA GLN A 213 -7.96 17.90 7.33
C GLN A 213 -9.10 16.96 7.82
N GLY A 214 -9.92 16.47 6.89
CA GLY A 214 -11.03 15.55 7.17
C GLY A 214 -10.69 14.07 6.97
N TYR A 215 -9.41 13.70 6.86
CA TYR A 215 -9.03 12.33 6.52
C TYR A 215 -9.54 11.33 7.56
N GLU A 216 -10.39 10.40 7.13
CA GLU A 216 -11.06 9.39 7.97
C GLU A 216 -10.26 8.10 8.08
N GLY A 217 -8.99 8.08 7.67
CA GLY A 217 -8.08 7.04 8.12
C GLY A 217 -8.22 6.91 9.64
N LEU A 218 -8.43 5.69 10.12
CA LEU A 218 -8.35 5.44 11.55
C LEU A 218 -6.86 5.31 11.89
N PRO A 219 -6.44 5.73 13.09
CA PRO A 219 -5.08 5.45 13.52
C PRO A 219 -4.78 3.94 13.40
N ILE A 220 -3.58 3.57 12.97
CA ILE A 220 -3.14 2.17 13.02
C ILE A 220 -2.93 1.85 14.49
N ILE A 221 -3.79 1.01 15.07
CA ILE A 221 -3.63 0.72 16.50
C ILE A 221 -3.86 -0.76 16.86
N GLY A 222 -3.97 -1.68 15.90
CA GLY A 222 -4.21 -3.09 16.24
C GLY A 222 -3.02 -4.00 15.92
N GLU A 223 -2.34 -4.51 16.93
CA GLU A 223 -1.67 -5.82 16.79
C GLU A 223 -2.72 -6.91 17.04
N ALA A 224 -2.67 -7.97 16.24
CA ALA A 224 -3.45 -9.17 16.50
C ALA A 224 -2.64 -10.44 16.27
N LEU A 225 -3.08 -11.50 16.95
CA LEU A 225 -2.49 -12.81 16.91
C LEU A 225 -3.50 -13.80 16.33
N TYR A 226 -3.03 -14.64 15.42
CA TYR A 226 -3.67 -15.91 15.12
C TYR A 226 -2.87 -17.02 15.78
N THR A 227 -3.54 -17.90 16.51
CA THR A 227 -2.93 -19.06 17.16
C THR A 227 -3.54 -20.33 16.61
N ARG A 228 -2.69 -21.27 16.22
CA ARG A 228 -3.09 -22.53 15.63
C ARG A 228 -3.69 -23.47 16.69
N ASN A 229 -4.86 -24.02 16.40
CA ASN A 229 -5.59 -24.99 17.20
C ASN A 229 -6.02 -26.14 16.28
N GLY A 230 -5.13 -27.12 16.09
CA GLY A 230 -5.29 -28.15 15.05
C GLY A 230 -5.21 -27.54 13.65
N ASP A 231 -6.23 -27.77 12.83
CA ASP A 231 -6.34 -27.23 11.47
C ASP A 231 -7.00 -25.83 11.41
N LYS A 232 -7.31 -25.26 12.58
CA LYS A 232 -8.01 -23.98 12.71
C LYS A 232 -7.11 -22.93 13.33
N TRP A 233 -7.43 -21.67 13.09
CA TRP A 233 -6.68 -20.53 13.61
C TRP A 233 -7.59 -19.58 14.39
N SER A 234 -7.39 -19.50 15.70
CA SER A 234 -8.14 -18.57 16.56
C SER A 234 -7.49 -17.19 16.54
N TYR A 235 -8.30 -16.16 16.47
CA TYR A 235 -7.87 -14.76 16.43
C TYR A 235 -8.01 -14.09 17.79
N LYS A 236 -7.05 -13.22 18.13
CA LYS A 236 -7.11 -12.30 19.27
C LYS A 236 -6.55 -10.94 18.88
N ASN A 237 -7.38 -9.90 18.96
CA ASN A 237 -6.94 -8.53 18.84
C ASN A 237 -6.37 -8.07 20.19
N LEU A 238 -5.11 -7.67 20.22
CA LEU A 238 -4.41 -7.35 21.47
C LEU A 238 -4.82 -6.01 22.08
N ARG A 239 -5.43 -5.13 21.30
CA ARG A 239 -5.90 -3.82 21.78
C ARG A 239 -7.32 -3.87 22.33
N SER A 240 -8.26 -4.43 21.58
CA SER A 240 -9.68 -4.50 21.98
C SER A 240 -9.98 -5.70 22.87
N GLY A 241 -9.10 -6.70 22.91
CA GLY A 241 -9.36 -7.97 23.58
C GLY A 241 -10.34 -8.89 22.84
N PHE A 242 -10.92 -8.44 21.72
CA PHE A 242 -11.80 -9.26 20.90
C PHE A 242 -11.09 -10.54 20.48
N SER A 243 -11.78 -11.66 20.59
CA SER A 243 -11.29 -12.95 20.14
C SER A 243 -12.37 -13.71 19.38
N SER A 244 -11.95 -14.53 18.43
CA SER A 244 -12.85 -15.36 17.63
C SER A 244 -12.17 -16.68 17.31
N PRO A 245 -12.83 -17.83 17.58
CA PRO A 245 -12.30 -19.12 17.17
C PRO A 245 -12.37 -19.26 15.65
N ASP A 246 -11.38 -19.95 15.06
CA ASP A 246 -11.38 -20.28 13.63
C ASP A 246 -11.70 -19.07 12.74
N PHE A 247 -10.89 -18.01 12.80
CA PHE A 247 -11.17 -16.75 12.12
C PHE A 247 -10.40 -16.58 10.81
N LEU A 248 -9.25 -17.27 10.66
CA LEU A 248 -8.38 -17.11 9.49
C LEU A 248 -9.03 -17.61 8.19
N HIS A 249 -10.01 -18.52 8.25
CA HIS A 249 -10.72 -19.02 7.06
C HIS A 249 -11.46 -17.92 6.28
N GLN A 250 -11.72 -16.76 6.91
CA GLN A 250 -12.33 -15.61 6.26
C GLN A 250 -11.34 -14.80 5.41
N PHE A 251 -10.06 -15.14 5.46
CA PHE A 251 -8.98 -14.41 4.83
C PHE A 251 -8.34 -15.24 3.71
N VAL A 252 -7.78 -14.53 2.73
CA VAL A 252 -6.92 -15.10 1.69
C VAL A 252 -5.54 -14.46 1.79
N GLY A 253 -4.51 -15.30 1.87
CA GLY A 253 -3.11 -14.91 1.89
C GLY A 253 -2.67 -14.36 0.54
N ARG A 254 -2.03 -13.19 0.54
CA ARG A 254 -1.55 -12.48 -0.65
C ARG A 254 -0.12 -12.00 -0.44
N ALA A 255 0.79 -12.39 -1.31
CA ALA A 255 2.16 -11.87 -1.35
C ALA A 255 2.28 -10.81 -2.45
N TRP A 256 3.03 -9.73 -2.22
CA TRP A 256 3.31 -8.75 -3.28
C TRP A 256 3.90 -9.41 -4.53
N ASN A 257 3.48 -8.95 -5.70
CA ASN A 257 3.98 -9.45 -6.97
C ASN A 257 5.23 -8.67 -7.40
N PHE A 258 6.31 -8.82 -6.62
CA PHE A 258 7.56 -8.08 -6.83
C PHE A 258 8.12 -8.20 -8.25
N MET A 259 7.98 -9.37 -8.87
CA MET A 259 8.45 -9.59 -10.24
C MET A 259 7.62 -8.85 -11.28
N GLU A 260 6.34 -8.61 -11.02
CA GLU A 260 5.51 -7.78 -11.87
C GLU A 260 5.89 -6.29 -11.77
N PHE A 261 6.41 -5.85 -10.63
CA PHE A 261 6.89 -4.47 -10.47
C PHE A 261 8.12 -4.16 -11.34
N ASN A 262 8.84 -5.18 -11.79
CA ASN A 262 9.99 -5.03 -12.69
C ASN A 262 9.61 -4.75 -14.17
N LYS A 263 8.32 -4.87 -14.51
CA LYS A 263 7.80 -4.71 -15.88
C LYS A 263 7.20 -3.34 -16.11
#